data_AF-A0A6B9V6H3-F1
#
_entry.id   AF-A0A6B9V6H3-F1
#
_cell.length_a   1.000
_cell.length_b   1.000
_cell.length_c   1.000
_cell.angle_alpha   90.00
_cell.angle_beta   90.00
_cell.angle_gamma   90.00
#
_symmetry.space_group_name_H-M   'P 1'
#
loop_
_entity.id
_entity.type
_entity.pdbx_description
1 polymer ?
#
loop_
_entity_poly.entity_id
_entity_poly.type
_entity_poly.pdbx_seq_one_letter_code
_entity_poly.pdbx_strand_id
1 'polypeptide(L)'
;MLWRAATVLIYFTVIEWHPVDRVLPQFGGVQGRPRAALNIDFLMSKNGRGRDRWFSLTLQSLHIHWANKAHHVLQFDVVADPRPSHEYLDWWYQHGRRFLLLELILGDPRADAIPA
;
A
#
# COMPACT_ATOMS: atom_id res chain seq x y z
N MET A 1 18.49 43.82 -1.91
CA MET A 1 18.79 42.48 -2.46
C MET A 1 18.02 41.46 -1.64
N LEU A 2 17.00 40.83 -2.21
CA LEU A 2 16.19 39.83 -1.51
C LEU A 2 16.28 38.51 -2.30
N TRP A 3 16.92 37.50 -1.72
CA TRP A 3 16.91 36.15 -2.28
C TRP A 3 15.60 35.45 -1.86
N ARG A 4 14.87 34.92 -2.84
CA ARG A 4 13.75 34.00 -2.63
C ARG A 4 14.13 32.65 -3.21
N ALA A 5 13.96 31.58 -2.43
CA ALA A 5 14.03 30.21 -2.91
C ALA A 5 12.63 29.59 -2.85
N ALA A 6 12.23 28.92 -3.93
CA ALA A 6 11.02 28.10 -3.99
C ALA A 6 11.43 26.63 -3.89
N THR A 7 11.15 25.99 -2.75
CA THR A 7 11.32 24.54 -2.55
C THR A 7 9.96 23.87 -2.65
N VAL A 8 9.90 22.72 -3.33
CA VAL A 8 8.68 21.91 -3.43
C VAL A 8 8.28 21.40 -2.05
N LEU A 9 7.11 21.81 -1.56
CA LEU A 9 6.52 21.28 -0.34
C LEU A 9 5.92 19.90 -0.67
N ILE A 10 6.71 18.83 -0.57
CA ILE A 10 6.15 17.48 -0.73
C ILE A 10 5.41 17.11 0.56
N TYR A 11 4.09 17.23 0.54
CA TYR A 11 3.20 16.83 1.63
C TYR A 11 2.97 15.31 1.57
N PHE A 12 3.84 14.55 2.24
CA PHE A 12 3.72 13.09 2.36
C PHE A 12 2.70 12.67 3.43
N THR A 13 1.47 13.17 3.42
CA THR A 13 0.57 12.84 4.54
C THR A 13 -0.01 11.45 4.53
N VAL A 14 -0.05 10.75 3.39
CA VAL A 14 -0.27 9.31 3.36
C VAL A 14 0.40 8.76 2.11
N ILE A 15 1.52 8.04 2.24
CA ILE A 15 1.96 7.14 1.17
C ILE A 15 1.35 5.78 1.47
N GLU A 16 0.20 5.48 0.86
CA GLU A 16 -0.40 4.16 0.92
C GLU A 16 0.26 3.27 -0.14
N TRP A 17 1.06 2.30 0.31
CA TRP A 17 1.72 1.36 -0.59
C TRP A 17 0.80 0.18 -0.88
N HIS A 18 0.39 0.04 -2.14
CA HIS A 18 -0.31 -1.14 -2.62
C HIS A 18 0.61 -2.02 -3.48
N PRO A 19 0.70 -3.33 -3.19
CA PRO A 19 1.35 -4.27 -4.09
C PRO A 19 0.68 -4.24 -5.49
N VAL A 20 1.49 -3.98 -6.53
CA VAL A 20 1.02 -3.80 -7.91
C VAL A 20 0.36 -5.04 -8.51
N ASP A 21 0.64 -6.22 -7.97
CA ASP A 21 0.04 -7.49 -8.38
C ASP A 21 -1.43 -7.61 -7.97
N ARG A 22 -1.95 -6.70 -7.12
CA ARG A 22 -3.38 -6.65 -6.76
C ARG A 22 -4.25 -5.92 -7.79
N VAL A 23 -3.64 -5.23 -8.75
CA VAL A 23 -4.37 -4.49 -9.80
C VAL A 23 -4.26 -5.16 -11.18
N LEU A 24 -3.71 -6.37 -11.25
CA LEU A 24 -3.58 -7.16 -12.48
C LEU A 24 -4.88 -7.25 -13.31
N PRO A 25 -6.07 -7.50 -12.71
CA PRO A 25 -7.34 -7.55 -13.44
C PRO A 25 -7.71 -6.27 -14.18
N GLN A 26 -7.28 -5.11 -13.69
CA GLN A 26 -7.56 -3.84 -14.35
C GLN A 26 -6.85 -3.73 -15.71
N PHE A 27 -5.79 -4.52 -15.91
CA PHE A 27 -5.02 -4.60 -17.14
C PHE A 27 -5.30 -5.89 -17.93
N GLY A 28 -6.37 -6.62 -17.58
CA GLY A 28 -6.73 -7.88 -18.23
C GLY A 28 -5.91 -9.10 -17.78
N GLY A 29 -5.11 -8.98 -16.72
CA GLY A 29 -4.38 -10.10 -16.14
C GLY A 29 -5.21 -10.88 -15.13
N VAL A 30 -5.03 -12.20 -15.06
CA VAL A 30 -5.65 -13.04 -14.03
C VAL A 30 -5.10 -12.68 -12.65
N GLN A 31 -5.98 -12.48 -11.67
CA GLN A 31 -5.55 -12.23 -10.28
C GLN A 31 -5.03 -13.53 -9.66
N GLY A 32 -3.71 -13.62 -9.45
CA GLY A 32 -3.08 -14.66 -8.66
C GLY A 32 -3.04 -14.33 -7.16
N ARG A 33 -2.51 -15.26 -6.36
CA ARG A 33 -2.25 -15.02 -4.93
C ARG A 33 -1.34 -13.79 -4.77
N PRO A 34 -1.73 -12.78 -3.98
CA PRO A 34 -0.90 -11.60 -3.80
C PRO A 34 0.43 -11.96 -3.13
N ARG A 35 1.51 -11.31 -3.58
CA ARG A 35 2.79 -11.33 -2.89
C ARG A 35 2.64 -10.76 -1.49
N ALA A 36 3.49 -11.23 -0.58
CA ALA A 36 3.55 -10.67 0.77
C ALA A 36 3.78 -9.15 0.67
N ALA A 37 2.92 -8.39 1.35
CA ALA A 37 3.08 -6.95 1.40
C ALA A 37 4.40 -6.61 2.10
N LEU A 38 5.11 -5.61 1.58
CA LEU A 38 6.24 -5.01 2.29
C LEU A 38 5.71 -4.45 3.62
N ASN A 39 6.24 -4.95 4.74
CA ASN A 39 5.92 -4.38 6.06
C ASN A 39 6.55 -3.00 6.16
N ILE A 40 5.71 -1.96 6.03
CA ILE A 40 6.10 -0.56 6.16
C ILE A 40 5.64 0.05 7.49
N ASP A 41 5.15 -0.76 8.44
CA ASP A 41 4.63 -0.27 9.73
C ASP A 41 5.69 0.53 10.47
N PHE A 42 6.96 0.11 10.38
CA PHE A 42 8.09 0.86 10.90
C PHE A 42 8.18 2.27 10.28
N LEU A 43 8.01 2.39 8.97
CA LEU A 43 8.06 3.68 8.27
C LEU A 43 6.87 4.56 8.69
N MET A 44 5.67 3.99 8.77
CA MET A 44 4.45 4.69 9.15
C MET A 44 4.44 5.10 10.63
N SER A 45 5.16 4.37 11.50
CA SER A 45 5.33 4.70 12.92
C SER A 45 6.16 5.97 13.16
N LYS A 46 6.91 6.44 12.16
CA LYS A 46 7.76 7.63 12.27
C LYS A 46 6.94 8.88 11.94
N ASN A 47 6.44 9.54 12.98
CA ASN A 47 5.67 10.78 12.88
C ASN A 47 6.49 12.05 12.57
N GLY A 48 7.76 11.92 12.16
CA GLY A 48 8.64 13.05 11.81
C GLY A 48 9.05 13.98 12.97
N ARG A 49 8.65 13.69 14.22
CA ARG A 49 8.86 14.57 15.40
C ARG A 49 10.02 14.16 16.31
N GLY A 50 10.73 13.07 16.01
CA GLY A 50 11.88 12.57 16.78
C GLY A 50 13.20 13.23 16.40
N ARG A 51 14.04 13.52 17.40
CA ARG A 51 15.36 14.19 17.27
C ARG A 51 16.48 13.25 16.84
N ASP A 52 16.17 11.98 16.66
CA ASP A 52 17.09 10.90 16.41
C ASP A 52 16.95 10.47 14.94
N ARG A 53 17.84 11.08 14.14
CA ARG A 53 18.26 10.67 12.80
C ARG A 53 17.13 10.59 11.77
N TRP A 54 16.94 11.72 11.11
CA TRP A 54 16.45 11.79 9.74
C TRP A 54 17.20 10.76 8.86
N PHE A 55 16.42 9.88 8.22
CA PHE A 55 16.80 9.02 7.08
C PHE A 55 17.83 7.89 7.36
N SER A 56 17.44 6.89 8.16
CA SER A 56 18.20 5.63 8.36
C SER A 56 18.25 4.73 7.12
N LEU A 57 19.12 3.69 7.14
CA LEU A 57 19.29 2.58 6.17
C LEU A 57 18.01 2.12 5.43
N THR A 58 16.84 2.23 6.07
CA THR A 58 15.54 1.93 5.49
C THR A 58 15.22 2.77 4.24
N LEU A 59 15.70 4.01 4.15
CA LEU A 59 15.60 4.78 2.92
C LEU A 59 16.61 4.34 1.87
N GLN A 60 17.77 3.84 2.26
CA GLN A 60 18.72 3.26 1.32
C GLN A 60 18.12 2.01 0.65
N SER A 61 17.47 1.12 1.42
CA SER A 61 16.79 -0.04 0.85
C SER A 61 15.62 0.35 -0.07
N LEU A 62 14.84 1.37 0.31
CA LEU A 62 13.80 1.93 -0.55
C LEU A 62 14.38 2.57 -1.83
N HIS A 63 15.48 3.31 -1.71
CA HIS A 63 16.15 3.93 -2.86
C HIS A 63 16.70 2.86 -3.82
N ILE A 64 17.22 1.75 -3.28
CA ILE A 64 17.66 0.60 -4.08
C ILE A 64 16.47 -0.07 -4.77
N HIS A 65 15.35 -0.31 -4.05
CA HIS A 65 14.13 -0.85 -4.66
C HIS A 65 13.61 0.06 -5.78
N TRP A 66 13.59 1.37 -5.54
CA TRP A 66 13.15 2.36 -6.54
C TRP A 66 14.12 2.45 -7.73
N ALA A 67 15.44 2.46 -7.49
CA ALA A 67 16.44 2.46 -8.55
C ALA A 67 16.32 1.21 -9.42
N ASN A 68 16.00 0.07 -8.80
CA ASN A 68 15.79 -1.20 -9.49
C ASN A 68 14.38 -1.38 -10.06
N LYS A 69 13.51 -0.36 -10.05
CA LYS A 69 12.10 -0.47 -10.49
C LYS A 69 11.93 -1.05 -11.90
N ALA A 70 12.90 -0.87 -12.80
CA ALA A 70 12.90 -1.45 -14.13
C ALA A 70 12.86 -3.00 -14.12
N HIS A 71 13.38 -3.64 -13.06
CA HIS A 71 13.32 -5.08 -12.85
C HIS A 71 12.03 -5.54 -12.16
N HIS A 72 11.18 -4.61 -11.72
CA HIS A 72 9.94 -4.89 -10.99
C HIS A 72 8.69 -4.69 -11.86
N VAL A 73 8.83 -4.80 -13.18
CA VAL A 73 7.71 -4.79 -14.12
C VAL A 73 6.98 -6.13 -14.04
N LEU A 74 5.67 -6.10 -13.85
CA LEU A 74 4.84 -7.31 -13.86
C LEU A 74 4.72 -7.85 -15.29
N GLN A 75 4.96 -9.15 -15.44
CA GLN A 75 4.72 -9.89 -16.68
C GLN A 75 3.53 -10.83 -16.47
N PHE A 76 2.55 -10.77 -17.36
CA PHE A 76 1.32 -11.57 -17.30
C PHE A 76 0.65 -11.62 -18.66
N ASP A 77 -0.18 -12.64 -18.87
CA ASP A 77 -1.00 -12.77 -20.07
C ASP A 77 -2.29 -11.96 -19.92
N VAL A 78 -2.63 -11.23 -20.99
CA VAL A 78 -3.93 -10.55 -21.10
C VAL A 78 -4.97 -11.56 -21.55
N VAL A 79 -6.03 -11.74 -20.76
CA VAL A 79 -7.12 -12.67 -21.03
C VAL A 79 -8.45 -11.93 -21.21
N ALA A 80 -9.36 -12.54 -21.97
CA ALA A 80 -10.67 -11.94 -22.26
C ALA A 80 -11.59 -11.85 -21.03
N ASP A 81 -11.45 -12.76 -20.07
CA ASP A 81 -12.19 -12.77 -18.79
C ASP A 81 -11.21 -13.01 -17.64
N PRO A 82 -10.63 -11.95 -17.02
CA PRO A 82 -9.62 -12.04 -15.98
C PRO A 82 -10.26 -12.37 -14.61
N ARG A 83 -10.92 -13.53 -14.52
CA ARG A 83 -11.45 -14.01 -13.25
C ARG A 83 -10.34 -14.25 -12.23
N PRO A 84 -10.62 -14.11 -10.94
CA PRO A 84 -9.65 -14.48 -9.92
C PRO A 84 -9.29 -15.97 -10.01
N SER A 85 -8.01 -16.28 -9.81
CA SER A 85 -7.57 -17.68 -9.78
C SER A 85 -8.11 -18.40 -8.55
N HIS A 86 -8.14 -19.73 -8.60
CA HIS A 86 -8.53 -20.54 -7.45
C HIS A 86 -7.62 -20.29 -6.23
N GLU A 87 -6.32 -20.15 -6.46
CA GLU A 87 -5.35 -19.80 -5.41
C GLU A 87 -5.62 -18.44 -4.76
N TYR A 88 -6.07 -17.46 -5.55
CA TYR A 88 -6.48 -16.17 -5.00
C TYR A 88 -7.71 -16.31 -4.10
N LEU A 89 -8.70 -17.10 -4.53
CA LEU A 89 -9.90 -17.36 -3.73
C LEU A 89 -9.55 -18.05 -2.41
N ASP A 90 -8.71 -19.08 -2.43
CA ASP A 90 -8.25 -19.76 -1.21
C ASP A 90 -7.54 -18.80 -0.26
N TRP A 91 -6.61 -17.99 -0.77
CA TRP A 91 -5.94 -16.95 0.02
C TRP A 91 -6.93 -15.93 0.59
N TRP A 92 -7.89 -15.49 -0.22
CA TRP A 92 -8.93 -14.53 0.18
C TRP A 92 -9.83 -15.09 1.28
N TYR A 93 -10.26 -16.36 1.17
CA TYR A 93 -11.07 -17.02 2.20
C TYR A 93 -10.31 -17.13 3.53
N GLN A 94 -9.00 -17.39 3.49
CA GLN A 94 -8.17 -17.54 4.70
C GLN A 94 -7.81 -16.20 5.34
N HIS A 95 -7.46 -15.17 4.54
CA HIS A 95 -6.88 -13.93 5.04
C HIS A 95 -7.75 -12.69 4.80
N GLY A 96 -8.50 -12.65 3.69
CA GLY A 96 -9.31 -11.49 3.27
C GLY A 96 -10.66 -11.39 3.98
N ARG A 97 -11.29 -12.53 4.32
CA ARG A 97 -12.62 -12.58 4.95
C ARG A 97 -12.73 -11.77 6.25
N ARG A 98 -11.61 -11.60 6.98
CA ARG A 98 -11.53 -10.84 8.23
C ARG A 98 -11.78 -9.34 8.04
N PHE A 99 -11.53 -8.79 6.85
CA PHE A 99 -11.73 -7.36 6.57
C PHE A 99 -13.20 -7.03 6.24
N LEU A 100 -13.94 -7.96 5.62
CA LEU A 100 -15.37 -7.80 5.36
C LEU A 100 -16.24 -8.08 6.59
N LEU A 101 -15.77 -8.95 7.50
CA LEU A 101 -16.43 -9.19 8.79
C LEU A 101 -16.09 -8.14 9.86
N LEU A 102 -15.10 -7.27 9.60
CA LEU A 102 -14.72 -6.22 10.53
C LEU A 102 -15.81 -5.14 10.67
N GLU A 103 -16.57 -4.86 9.61
CA GLU A 103 -17.77 -3.99 9.67
C GLU A 103 -18.86 -4.53 10.60
N LEU A 104 -18.88 -5.84 10.87
CA LEU A 104 -19.85 -6.44 11.79
C LEU A 104 -19.39 -6.40 13.27
N ILE A 105 -18.11 -6.09 13.51
CA ILE A 105 -17.46 -6.09 14.83
C ILE A 105 -17.18 -4.66 15.31
N LEU A 106 -16.76 -3.77 14.40
CA LEU A 106 -16.73 -2.33 14.60
C LEU A 106 -18.08 -1.79 14.18
N GLY A 107 -18.98 -1.56 15.14
CA GLY A 107 -20.28 -0.95 14.89
C GLY A 107 -20.15 0.33 14.06
N ASP A 108 -21.21 0.68 13.31
CA ASP A 108 -21.23 1.86 12.46
C ASP A 108 -20.78 3.10 13.26
N PRO A 109 -19.66 3.76 12.92
CA PRO A 109 -19.19 4.94 13.63
C PRO A 109 -20.13 6.14 13.52
N ARG A 110 -21.19 6.06 12.70
CA ARG A 110 -22.30 7.03 12.65
C ARG A 110 -23.41 6.72 13.65
N ALA A 111 -23.42 5.53 14.26
CA ALA A 111 -24.37 5.15 15.30
C ALA A 111 -23.99 5.72 16.67
N ASP A 112 -22.75 6.19 16.85
CA ASP A 112 -22.33 6.92 18.05
C ASP A 112 -22.87 8.35 17.99
N ALA A 113 -23.90 8.60 18.80
CA ALA A 113 -24.43 9.95 18.97
C ALA A 113 -23.33 10.86 19.56
N ILE A 114 -23.05 11.96 18.86
CA ILE A 114 -22.14 13.01 19.34
C ILE A 114 -22.76 13.61 20.62
N PRO A 115 -22.08 13.59 21.78
CA PRO A 115 -22.61 14.22 22.99
C PRO A 115 -22.74 15.72 22.80
N ALA A 116 -23.84 16.29 23.33
CA ALA A 116 -24.17 17.71 23.29
C ALA A 116 -23.22 18.58 24.13
#